data_AF-A0AAU9KZ56-F1
#
_entry.id   AF-A0AAU9KZ56-F1
#
_cell.length_a   1.000
_cell.length_b   1.000
_cell.length_c   1.000
_cell.angle_alpha   90.00
_cell.angle_beta   90.00
_cell.angle_gamma   90.00
#
_symmetry.space_group_name_H-M   'P 1'
#
loop_
_entity.id
_entity.type
_entity.pdbx_description
1 polymer ?
#
loop_
_entity_poly.entity_id
_entity_poly.type
_entity_poly.pdbx_seq_one_letter_code
_entity_poly.pdbx_strand_id
1 'polypeptide(L)'
;MWNERAQEDCSSWMNQVLAIKGCRVTGHLVTWFLNGGNATQTKSLSSGGSGFGGGSLGTFAERAVINDIKSKQLGFGQKPDYITVKGTVNFIKHDTGIYYQACPKCQKKVVADVAQNYTCEKCQTSYSTCENRYILSVMMLDHTASTWTTCFNDQGKVVMNGRTADEIGELRDTNLALFESTFKEALFKQYVCRLRVKAENVQEELRVKAGVVSIEPVNFVQESKDLLQAIAQYN
;
A
#
# COMPACT_ATOMS: atom_id res chain seq x y z
N MET A 1 16.45 29.40 29.78
CA MET A 1 15.65 30.64 29.70
C MET A 1 14.46 30.34 28.80
N TRP A 2 13.28 30.07 29.37
CA TRP A 2 12.09 29.58 28.65
C TRP A 2 10.87 30.44 28.99
N ASN A 3 10.96 31.75 28.72
CA ASN A 3 9.88 32.71 29.02
C ASN A 3 9.93 33.85 28.01
N GLU A 4 9.78 33.54 26.72
CA GLU A 4 9.35 34.57 25.77
C GLU A 4 7.82 34.60 25.82
N ARG A 5 7.29 35.64 26.47
CA ARG A 5 5.88 35.99 26.30
C ARG A 5 5.74 36.48 24.86
N ALA A 6 4.88 35.85 24.07
CA ALA A 6 4.58 36.33 22.72
C ALA A 6 3.89 37.70 22.82
N GLN A 7 4.68 38.77 22.76
CA GLN A 7 4.21 40.14 22.64
C GLN A 7 4.13 40.60 21.18
N GLU A 8 4.69 39.84 20.24
CA GLU A 8 4.70 40.16 18.80
C GLU A 8 3.94 39.14 17.95
N ASP A 9 3.59 39.56 16.74
CA ASP A 9 2.85 38.80 15.74
C ASP A 9 3.56 37.49 15.38
N CYS A 10 2.88 36.36 15.64
CA CYS A 10 3.43 35.01 15.46
C CYS A 10 3.46 34.54 13.99
N SER A 11 3.12 35.42 13.03
CA SER A 11 3.04 35.12 11.60
C SER A 11 4.36 34.64 10.98
N SER A 12 5.51 34.94 11.60
CA SER A 12 6.84 34.52 11.17
C SER A 12 7.26 33.12 11.63
N TRP A 13 6.50 32.46 12.51
CA TRP A 13 6.90 31.20 13.18
C TRP A 13 6.37 29.93 12.48
N MET A 14 6.42 29.89 11.14
CA MET A 14 6.04 28.68 10.41
C MET A 14 7.01 27.51 10.65
N ASN A 15 6.48 26.30 10.82
CA ASN A 15 7.21 25.03 10.98
C ASN A 15 8.12 24.90 12.21
N GLN A 16 7.88 25.66 13.28
CA GLN A 16 8.60 25.52 14.56
C GLN A 16 7.69 25.00 15.67
N VAL A 17 8.20 24.09 16.51
CA VAL A 17 7.52 23.66 17.74
C VAL A 17 8.00 24.54 18.88
N LEU A 18 7.14 25.46 19.32
CA LEU A 18 7.45 26.42 20.38
C LEU A 18 6.57 26.19 21.61
N ALA A 19 7.18 26.12 22.79
CA ALA A 19 6.47 26.04 24.06
C ALA A 19 6.13 27.44 24.59
N ILE A 20 5.11 28.07 24.01
CA ILE A 20 4.76 29.48 24.31
C ILE A 20 3.72 29.55 25.44
N LYS A 21 4.14 30.07 26.60
CA LYS A 21 3.21 30.49 27.66
C LYS A 21 2.75 31.93 27.42
N GLY A 22 1.44 32.15 27.39
CA GLY A 22 0.84 33.49 27.38
C GLY A 22 0.43 34.03 26.00
N CYS A 23 0.45 33.23 24.94
CA CYS A 23 -0.27 33.59 23.71
C CYS A 23 -1.79 33.39 23.93
N ARG A 24 -2.61 34.29 23.36
CA ARG A 24 -4.07 34.27 23.47
C ARG A 24 -4.65 32.90 23.09
N VAL A 25 -4.12 32.28 22.02
CA VAL A 25 -4.57 30.96 21.53
C VAL A 25 -4.25 29.85 22.54
N THR A 26 -3.05 29.84 23.13
CA THR A 26 -2.71 28.85 24.16
C THR A 26 -3.55 29.04 25.42
N GLY A 27 -3.89 30.28 25.79
CA GLY A 27 -4.80 30.56 26.90
C GLY A 27 -6.18 29.92 26.71
N HIS A 28 -6.80 30.15 25.55
CA HIS A 28 -8.09 29.52 25.21
C HIS A 28 -8.03 28.00 25.20
N LEU A 29 -6.96 27.40 24.65
CA LEU A 29 -6.78 25.94 24.62
C LEU A 29 -6.60 25.35 26.02
N VAL A 30 -5.84 26.01 26.90
CA VAL A 30 -5.67 25.59 28.30
C VAL A 30 -6.99 25.65 29.05
N THR A 31 -7.75 26.74 28.91
CA THR A 31 -9.08 26.87 29.53
C THR A 31 -10.03 25.78 29.03
N TRP A 32 -10.09 25.53 27.72
CA TRP A 32 -10.90 24.45 27.16
C TRP A 32 -10.49 23.07 27.70
N PHE A 33 -9.19 22.78 27.74
CA PHE A 33 -8.68 21.48 28.19
C PHE A 33 -9.01 21.22 29.67
N LEU A 34 -8.86 22.23 30.52
CA LEU A 34 -9.21 22.15 31.95
C LEU A 34 -10.73 22.05 32.19
N ASN A 35 -11.54 22.68 31.33
CA ASN A 35 -13.01 22.66 31.41
C ASN A 35 -13.64 21.43 30.72
N GLY A 36 -12.98 20.28 30.77
CA GLY A 36 -13.52 19.00 30.28
C GLY A 36 -13.06 18.58 28.89
N GLY A 37 -12.26 19.39 28.19
CA GLY A 37 -11.60 18.97 26.94
C GLY A 37 -10.70 17.74 27.13
N ASN A 38 -10.09 17.60 28.32
CA ASN A 38 -9.26 16.45 28.70
C ASN A 38 -10.02 15.11 28.77
N ALA A 39 -11.35 15.14 28.93
CA ALA A 39 -12.22 13.98 29.04
C ALA A 39 -12.98 13.70 27.73
N THR A 40 -12.79 14.54 26.71
CA THR A 40 -13.45 14.39 25.41
C THR A 40 -12.76 13.28 24.61
N GLN A 41 -13.54 12.34 24.04
CA GLN A 41 -12.99 11.30 23.17
C GLN A 41 -12.32 11.93 21.94
N THR A 42 -11.06 11.58 21.72
CA THR A 42 -10.31 12.01 20.53
C THR A 42 -10.54 11.03 19.39
N LYS A 43 -10.53 11.56 18.16
CA LYS A 43 -10.51 10.73 16.95
C LYS A 43 -9.06 10.46 16.58
N SER A 44 -8.67 9.20 16.54
CA SER A 44 -7.36 8.84 16.03
C SER A 44 -7.25 9.23 14.56
N LEU A 45 -6.20 9.96 14.20
CA LEU A 45 -5.88 10.29 12.81
C LEU A 45 -5.14 9.16 12.08
N SER A 46 -4.75 8.10 12.81
CA SER A 46 -4.15 6.93 12.18
C SER A 46 -5.21 6.14 11.40
N SER A 47 -5.05 6.09 10.07
CA SER A 47 -5.84 5.23 9.20
C SER A 47 -5.36 3.78 9.34
N GLY A 48 -5.82 3.09 10.38
CA GLY A 48 -5.61 1.65 10.56
C GLY A 48 -6.56 0.84 9.67
N GLY A 49 -6.25 0.73 8.37
CA GLY A 49 -6.94 -0.21 7.48
C GLY A 49 -6.62 -1.65 7.87
N SER A 50 -7.64 -2.51 7.92
CA SER A 50 -7.51 -3.95 8.19
C SER A 50 -6.83 -4.67 7.02
N GLY A 51 -5.50 -4.64 7.02
CA GLY A 51 -4.60 -5.26 6.05
C GLY A 51 -3.16 -5.12 6.56
N PHE A 52 -2.18 -5.72 5.89
CA PHE A 52 -0.76 -5.58 6.25
C PHE A 52 -0.45 -4.10 6.56
N GLY A 53 -0.08 -3.78 7.80
CA GLY A 53 0.02 -2.41 8.31
C GLY A 53 1.17 -1.61 7.72
N GLY A 54 1.11 -1.27 6.43
CA GLY A 54 1.96 -0.25 5.83
C GLY A 54 1.13 1.02 5.65
N GLY A 55 1.60 2.08 6.31
CA GLY A 55 0.95 3.40 6.33
C GLY A 55 0.87 4.08 4.98
N SER A 56 0.52 5.36 5.03
CA SER A 56 0.40 6.29 3.89
C SER A 56 1.49 6.10 2.82
N LEU A 57 1.17 6.36 1.55
CA LEU A 57 2.15 6.41 0.46
C LEU A 57 3.30 7.39 0.76
N GLY A 58 3.12 8.30 1.70
CA GLY A 58 4.13 9.28 2.08
C GLY A 58 4.23 10.41 1.05
N THR A 59 5.18 11.29 1.28
CA THR A 59 5.44 12.46 0.43
C THR A 59 6.31 12.08 -0.78
N PHE A 60 6.37 12.96 -1.78
CA PHE A 60 7.25 12.77 -2.94
C PHE A 60 8.73 12.62 -2.53
N ALA A 61 9.19 13.40 -1.56
CA ALA A 61 10.58 13.38 -1.09
C ALA A 61 11.00 12.09 -0.38
N GLU A 62 10.04 11.34 0.16
CA GLU A 62 10.29 10.06 0.84
C GLU A 62 10.30 8.86 -0.13
N ARG A 63 10.03 9.09 -1.43
CA ARG A 63 10.00 8.01 -2.42
C ARG A 63 11.41 7.49 -2.70
N ALA A 64 11.50 6.17 -2.74
CA ALA A 64 12.68 5.43 -3.15
C ALA A 64 12.59 5.04 -4.64
N VAL A 65 13.70 4.53 -5.15
CA VAL A 65 13.77 3.85 -6.46
C VAL A 65 13.81 2.34 -6.27
N ILE A 66 13.42 1.56 -7.27
CA ILE A 66 13.36 0.10 -7.17
C ILE A 66 14.74 -0.50 -6.88
N ASN A 67 15.82 0.08 -7.43
CA ASN A 67 17.18 -0.38 -7.16
C ASN A 67 17.58 -0.29 -5.67
N ASP A 68 16.91 0.57 -4.87
CA ASP A 68 17.17 0.67 -3.43
C ASP A 68 16.93 -0.64 -2.70
N ILE A 69 16.03 -1.50 -3.19
CA ILE A 69 15.79 -2.83 -2.61
C ILE A 69 17.10 -3.62 -2.55
N LYS A 70 17.89 -3.56 -3.63
CA LYS A 70 19.18 -4.28 -3.73
C LYS A 70 20.32 -3.48 -3.13
N SER A 71 20.46 -2.20 -3.48
CA SER A 71 21.62 -1.38 -3.08
C SER A 71 21.65 -1.10 -1.58
N LYS A 72 20.48 -0.93 -0.94
CA LYS A 72 20.36 -0.70 0.51
C LYS A 72 20.09 -2.00 1.30
N GLN A 73 20.13 -3.16 0.64
CA GLN A 73 19.89 -4.48 1.26
C GLN A 73 18.58 -4.51 2.09
N LEU A 74 17.48 -4.07 1.49
CA LEU A 74 16.19 -4.03 2.17
C LEU A 74 15.58 -5.43 2.32
N GLY A 75 14.94 -5.68 3.46
CA GLY A 75 14.21 -6.90 3.78
C GLY A 75 15.03 -7.95 4.53
N PHE A 76 16.33 -7.76 4.72
CA PHE A 76 17.21 -8.71 5.44
C PHE A 76 17.20 -8.53 6.96
N GLY A 77 16.57 -7.46 7.47
CA GLY A 77 16.39 -7.23 8.89
C GLY A 77 15.38 -8.16 9.55
N GLN A 78 15.35 -8.15 10.90
CA GLN A 78 14.35 -8.90 11.68
C GLN A 78 12.91 -8.44 11.37
N LYS A 79 12.73 -7.14 11.09
CA LYS A 79 11.46 -6.53 10.69
C LYS A 79 11.46 -6.28 9.19
N PRO A 80 10.29 -6.34 8.52
CA PRO A 80 10.19 -5.97 7.12
C PRO A 80 10.45 -4.48 6.93
N ASP A 81 11.06 -4.13 5.81
CA ASP A 81 11.25 -2.76 5.37
C ASP A 81 10.05 -2.28 4.55
N TYR A 82 9.77 -0.98 4.60
CA TYR A 82 8.70 -0.37 3.82
C TYR A 82 9.22 0.80 3.02
N ILE A 83 9.00 0.77 1.71
CA ILE A 83 9.39 1.84 0.80
C ILE A 83 8.22 2.22 -0.09
N THR A 84 8.17 3.49 -0.50
CA THR A 84 7.24 3.93 -1.56
C THR A 84 8.03 4.09 -2.84
N VAL A 85 7.55 3.54 -3.95
CA VAL A 85 8.17 3.70 -5.26
C VAL A 85 7.12 4.10 -6.30
N LYS A 86 7.54 4.87 -7.32
CA LYS A 86 6.78 5.02 -8.56
C LYS A 86 7.27 3.97 -9.55
N GLY A 87 6.38 3.08 -9.98
CA GLY A 87 6.71 1.99 -10.88
C GLY A 87 5.73 1.87 -12.04
N THR A 88 6.19 1.24 -13.12
CA THR A 88 5.37 0.87 -14.28
C THR A 88 5.19 -0.64 -14.29
N VAL A 89 3.95 -1.10 -14.52
CA VAL A 89 3.67 -2.53 -14.69
C VAL A 89 4.21 -3.00 -16.03
N ASN A 90 5.21 -3.88 -16.01
CA ASN A 90 5.84 -4.40 -17.22
C ASN A 90 5.22 -5.73 -17.66
N PHE A 91 4.96 -6.61 -16.68
CA PHE A 91 4.44 -7.94 -16.93
C PHE A 91 3.61 -8.42 -15.75
N ILE A 92 2.52 -9.13 -16.02
CA ILE A 92 1.70 -9.78 -15.01
C ILE A 92 1.72 -11.27 -15.33
N LYS A 93 2.14 -12.10 -14.39
CA LYS A 93 2.12 -13.55 -14.55
C LYS A 93 0.67 -14.05 -14.48
N HIS A 94 0.20 -14.70 -15.54
CA HIS A 94 -1.19 -15.15 -15.68
C HIS A 94 -1.35 -16.55 -16.31
N ASP A 95 -0.29 -17.34 -16.39
CA ASP A 95 -0.35 -18.77 -16.72
C ASP A 95 -1.01 -19.58 -15.59
N THR A 96 -0.61 -19.28 -14.35
CA THR A 96 -1.04 -19.99 -13.13
C THR A 96 -1.02 -19.05 -11.92
N GLY A 97 -1.82 -19.37 -10.89
CA GLY A 97 -1.73 -18.70 -9.59
C GLY A 97 -2.19 -17.25 -9.56
N ILE A 98 -3.14 -16.86 -10.42
CA ILE A 98 -3.70 -15.50 -10.49
C ILE A 98 -4.51 -15.16 -9.23
N TYR A 99 -5.27 -16.15 -8.76
CA TYR A 99 -6.17 -16.05 -7.61
C TYR A 99 -6.24 -17.38 -6.87
N TYR A 100 -6.81 -17.34 -5.67
CA TYR A 100 -7.14 -18.52 -4.89
C TYR A 100 -8.58 -18.43 -4.38
N GLN A 101 -9.23 -19.59 -4.24
CA GLN A 101 -10.53 -19.70 -3.61
C GLN A 101 -10.39 -19.41 -2.12
N ALA A 102 -11.21 -18.48 -1.61
CA ALA A 102 -11.13 -17.99 -0.24
C ALA A 102 -12.43 -18.22 0.54
N CYS A 103 -12.27 -18.37 1.84
CA CYS A 103 -13.36 -18.49 2.80
C CYS A 103 -14.15 -17.18 2.86
N PRO A 104 -15.48 -17.20 2.66
CA PRO A 104 -16.31 -15.99 2.71
C PRO A 104 -16.24 -15.23 4.03
N LYS A 105 -15.92 -15.93 5.13
CA LYS A 105 -15.88 -15.34 6.48
C LYS A 105 -14.50 -14.81 6.89
N CYS A 106 -13.43 -15.56 6.62
CA CYS A 106 -12.09 -15.24 7.13
C CYS A 106 -11.03 -15.00 6.06
N GLN A 107 -11.40 -15.04 4.78
CA GLN A 107 -10.56 -14.76 3.62
C GLN A 107 -9.33 -15.67 3.45
N LYS A 108 -9.15 -16.67 4.32
CA LYS A 108 -8.12 -17.69 4.14
C LYS A 108 -8.49 -18.64 3.01
N LYS A 109 -7.47 -19.20 2.36
CA LYS A 109 -7.62 -20.21 1.33
C LYS A 109 -8.48 -21.39 1.82
N VAL A 110 -9.37 -21.85 0.94
CA VAL A 110 -10.20 -23.04 1.14
C VAL A 110 -9.74 -24.17 0.22
N VAL A 111 -10.13 -25.39 0.56
CA VAL A 111 -9.91 -26.58 -0.27
C VAL A 111 -11.26 -27.08 -0.78
N ALA A 112 -11.38 -27.25 -2.09
CA ALA A 112 -12.57 -27.79 -2.72
C ALA A 112 -12.58 -29.33 -2.60
N ASP A 113 -13.73 -29.91 -2.25
CA ASP A 113 -13.97 -31.35 -2.34
C ASP A 113 -14.50 -31.74 -3.74
N VAL A 114 -14.77 -33.05 -3.93
CA VAL A 114 -15.27 -33.59 -5.21
C VAL A 114 -16.66 -33.05 -5.57
N ALA A 115 -17.46 -32.62 -4.59
CA ALA A 115 -18.78 -32.06 -4.76
C ALA A 115 -18.78 -30.52 -4.84
N GLN A 116 -17.61 -29.89 -4.96
CA GLN A 116 -17.44 -28.43 -4.96
C GLN A 116 -17.90 -27.74 -3.66
N ASN A 117 -17.84 -28.43 -2.52
CA ASN A 117 -17.87 -27.74 -1.22
C ASN A 117 -16.47 -27.28 -0.83
N TYR A 118 -16.41 -26.12 -0.21
CA TYR A 118 -15.17 -25.43 0.13
C TYR A 118 -14.93 -25.46 1.63
N THR A 119 -13.95 -26.26 2.05
CA THR A 119 -13.61 -26.42 3.47
C THR A 119 -12.54 -25.42 3.88
N CYS A 120 -12.81 -24.65 4.93
CA CYS A 120 -11.87 -23.71 5.53
C CYS A 120 -11.25 -24.30 6.79
N GLU A 121 -9.94 -24.55 6.78
CA GLU A 121 -9.21 -25.11 7.95
C GLU A 121 -9.25 -24.20 9.17
N LYS A 122 -9.18 -22.88 8.97
CA LYS A 122 -9.21 -21.92 10.10
C LYS A 122 -10.58 -21.82 10.76
N CYS A 123 -11.65 -21.88 9.97
CA CYS A 123 -13.02 -21.82 10.51
C CYS A 123 -13.56 -23.20 10.90
N GLN A 124 -12.91 -24.28 10.44
CA GLN A 124 -13.39 -25.66 10.57
C GLN A 124 -14.84 -25.78 10.08
N THR A 125 -15.13 -25.16 8.94
CA THR A 125 -16.48 -25.10 8.35
C THR A 125 -16.38 -25.27 6.85
N SER A 126 -17.35 -25.99 6.28
CA SER A 126 -17.52 -26.18 4.85
C SER A 126 -18.62 -25.26 4.32
N TYR A 127 -18.38 -24.65 3.17
CA TYR A 127 -19.29 -23.72 2.51
C TYR A 127 -19.64 -24.26 1.12
N SER A 128 -20.86 -24.04 0.66
CA SER A 128 -21.26 -24.38 -0.71
C SER A 128 -20.76 -23.39 -1.76
N THR A 129 -20.22 -22.24 -1.32
CA THR A 129 -19.71 -21.17 -2.19
C THR A 129 -18.37 -20.64 -1.69
N CYS A 130 -17.55 -20.11 -2.60
CA CYS A 130 -16.32 -19.39 -2.28
C CYS A 130 -16.20 -18.09 -3.10
N GLU A 131 -15.29 -17.21 -2.70
CA GLU A 131 -14.90 -16.01 -3.46
C GLU A 131 -13.47 -16.22 -3.99
N ASN A 132 -13.20 -15.94 -5.26
CA ASN A 132 -11.82 -15.86 -5.74
C ASN A 132 -11.17 -14.57 -5.24
N ARG A 133 -9.93 -14.66 -4.76
CA ARG A 133 -9.15 -13.51 -4.31
C ARG A 133 -7.80 -13.46 -5.01
N TYR A 134 -7.41 -12.29 -5.49
CA TYR A 134 -6.14 -12.15 -6.22
C TYR A 134 -4.91 -12.43 -5.35
N ILE A 135 -3.89 -13.00 -6.02
CA ILE A 135 -2.50 -13.08 -5.59
C ILE A 135 -1.60 -12.85 -6.81
N LEU A 136 -1.76 -11.69 -7.46
CA LEU A 136 -1.08 -11.40 -8.72
C LEU A 136 0.43 -11.27 -8.49
N SER A 137 1.20 -11.92 -9.36
CA SER A 137 2.64 -11.70 -9.45
C SER A 137 2.92 -10.72 -10.58
N VAL A 138 3.37 -9.53 -10.22
CA VAL A 138 3.52 -8.39 -11.12
C VAL A 138 4.98 -7.95 -11.15
N MET A 139 5.58 -7.93 -12.34
CA MET A 139 6.88 -7.32 -12.56
C MET A 139 6.70 -5.81 -12.74
N MET A 140 7.23 -5.04 -11.79
CA MET A 140 7.26 -3.59 -11.89
C MET A 140 8.68 -3.12 -12.20
N LEU A 141 8.79 -2.04 -12.96
CA LEU A 141 10.06 -1.41 -13.27
C LEU A 141 10.01 0.11 -13.13
N ASP A 142 11.16 0.70 -12.89
CA ASP A 142 11.42 2.13 -12.98
C ASP A 142 12.70 2.36 -13.80
N HIS A 143 13.20 3.59 -13.82
CA HIS A 143 14.42 3.96 -14.54
C HIS A 143 15.70 3.33 -13.98
N THR A 144 15.64 2.67 -12.82
CA THR A 144 16.81 2.13 -12.11
C THR A 144 16.86 0.61 -12.11
N ALA A 145 15.72 -0.08 -12.01
CA ALA A 145 15.65 -1.53 -11.91
C ALA A 145 14.23 -2.06 -12.15
N SER A 146 14.12 -3.39 -12.18
CA SER A 146 12.84 -4.12 -12.12
C SER A 146 12.79 -5.04 -10.91
N THR A 147 11.60 -5.23 -10.34
CA THR A 147 11.37 -6.19 -9.25
C THR A 147 10.04 -6.92 -9.39
N TRP A 148 9.99 -8.15 -8.91
CA TRP A 148 8.74 -8.88 -8.77
C TRP A 148 8.01 -8.44 -7.51
N THR A 149 6.73 -8.14 -7.67
CA THR A 149 5.84 -7.76 -6.59
C THR A 149 4.62 -8.66 -6.52
N THR A 150 4.06 -8.81 -5.32
CA THR A 150 2.79 -9.51 -5.11
C THR A 150 1.69 -8.52 -4.78
N CYS A 151 0.63 -8.49 -5.59
CA CYS A 151 -0.59 -7.72 -5.34
C CYS A 151 -1.70 -8.65 -4.83
N PHE A 152 -2.11 -8.45 -3.57
CA PHE A 152 -3.26 -9.16 -3.00
C PHE A 152 -4.57 -8.55 -3.49
N ASN A 153 -5.69 -9.16 -3.12
CA ASN A 153 -7.03 -8.86 -3.65
C ASN A 153 -7.31 -7.40 -3.99
N ASP A 154 -7.15 -6.48 -3.03
CA ASP A 154 -7.54 -5.09 -3.22
C ASP A 154 -6.59 -4.37 -4.18
N GLN A 155 -5.27 -4.59 -4.06
CA GLN A 155 -4.27 -4.07 -4.98
C GLN A 155 -4.41 -4.70 -6.37
N GLY A 156 -4.76 -5.98 -6.44
CA GLY A 156 -5.00 -6.71 -7.67
C GLY A 156 -6.18 -6.14 -8.45
N LYS A 157 -7.29 -5.80 -7.77
CA LYS A 157 -8.42 -5.09 -8.39
C LYS A 157 -7.97 -3.75 -8.98
N VAL A 158 -7.15 -2.97 -8.30
CA VAL A 158 -6.61 -1.71 -8.85
C VAL A 158 -5.80 -1.96 -10.11
N VAL A 159 -4.87 -2.92 -10.09
CA VAL A 159 -4.05 -3.27 -11.27
C VAL A 159 -4.91 -3.76 -12.44
N MET A 160 -5.98 -4.52 -12.16
CA MET A 160 -6.88 -5.10 -13.15
C MET A 160 -8.05 -4.17 -13.53
N ASN A 161 -7.87 -2.85 -13.42
CA ASN A 161 -8.86 -1.83 -13.78
C ASN A 161 -10.24 -2.01 -13.08
N GLY A 162 -10.24 -2.46 -11.84
CA GLY A 162 -11.43 -2.68 -11.03
C GLY A 162 -12.07 -4.06 -11.16
N ARG A 163 -11.62 -4.91 -12.09
CA ARG A 163 -12.17 -6.25 -12.28
C ARG A 163 -11.91 -7.16 -11.08
N THR A 164 -12.90 -7.94 -10.68
CA THR A 164 -12.78 -8.91 -9.58
C THR A 164 -12.06 -10.18 -10.04
N ALA A 165 -11.50 -10.93 -9.09
CA ALA A 165 -10.86 -12.20 -9.43
C ALA A 165 -11.85 -13.25 -9.91
N ASP A 166 -13.12 -13.17 -9.49
CA ASP A 166 -14.20 -14.02 -10.00
C ASP A 166 -14.46 -13.75 -11.49
N GLU A 167 -14.54 -12.49 -11.90
CA GLU A 167 -14.70 -12.11 -13.32
C GLU A 167 -13.51 -12.60 -14.16
N ILE A 168 -12.28 -12.50 -13.65
CA ILE A 168 -11.10 -13.02 -14.35
C ILE A 168 -11.13 -14.54 -14.46
N GLY A 169 -11.62 -15.23 -13.43
CA GLY A 169 -11.80 -16.68 -13.48
C GLY A 169 -12.84 -17.11 -14.50
N GLU A 170 -13.99 -16.44 -14.53
CA GLU A 170 -15.03 -16.70 -15.53
C GLU A 170 -14.52 -16.45 -16.96
N LEU A 171 -13.80 -15.36 -17.19
CA LEU A 171 -13.22 -15.06 -18.50
C LEU A 171 -12.23 -16.15 -18.96
N ARG A 172 -11.46 -16.72 -18.03
CA ARG A 172 -10.51 -17.79 -18.35
C ARG A 172 -11.21 -19.03 -18.90
N ASP A 173 -12.37 -19.35 -18.36
CA ASP A 173 -13.13 -20.54 -18.73
C ASP A 173 -14.04 -20.31 -19.95
N THR A 174 -14.51 -19.07 -20.14
CA THR A 174 -15.53 -18.73 -21.17
C THR A 174 -14.97 -18.02 -22.40
N ASN A 175 -13.96 -17.17 -22.26
CA ASN A 175 -13.43 -16.33 -23.34
C ASN A 175 -11.95 -16.01 -23.16
N LEU A 176 -11.10 -16.94 -23.61
CA LEU A 176 -9.65 -16.83 -23.50
C LEU A 176 -9.09 -15.58 -24.21
N ALA A 177 -9.68 -15.14 -25.32
CA ALA A 177 -9.20 -13.96 -26.04
C ALA A 177 -9.41 -12.66 -25.22
N LEU A 178 -10.55 -12.53 -24.57
CA LEU A 178 -10.86 -11.38 -23.69
C LEU A 178 -10.08 -11.45 -22.38
N PHE A 179 -9.84 -12.65 -21.85
CA PHE A 179 -8.92 -12.86 -20.73
C PHE A 179 -7.53 -12.31 -21.06
N GLU A 180 -6.94 -12.70 -22.19
CA GLU A 180 -5.63 -12.24 -22.63
C GLU A 180 -5.60 -10.72 -22.88
N SER A 181 -6.63 -10.16 -23.51
CA SER A 181 -6.70 -8.71 -23.75
C SER A 181 -6.78 -7.91 -22.45
N THR A 182 -7.47 -8.42 -21.43
CA THR A 182 -7.60 -7.78 -20.12
C THR A 182 -6.23 -7.63 -19.43
N PHE A 183 -5.36 -8.64 -19.51
CA PHE A 183 -4.00 -8.52 -18.98
C PHE A 183 -3.16 -7.56 -19.79
N LYS A 184 -3.27 -7.57 -21.13
CA LYS A 184 -2.56 -6.61 -22.00
C LYS A 184 -2.94 -5.16 -21.70
N GLU A 185 -4.21 -4.88 -21.45
CA GLU A 185 -4.72 -3.55 -21.07
C GLU A 185 -4.21 -3.07 -19.70
N ALA A 186 -3.78 -3.98 -18.82
CA ALA A 186 -3.21 -3.64 -17.51
C ALA A 186 -1.71 -3.30 -17.58
N LEU A 187 -1.02 -3.65 -18.67
CA LEU A 187 0.41 -3.38 -18.86
C LEU A 187 0.68 -1.89 -19.13
N PHE A 188 1.91 -1.47 -18.83
CA PHE A 188 2.47 -0.13 -19.05
C PHE A 188 1.74 1.00 -18.34
N LYS A 189 0.92 0.68 -17.33
CA LYS A 189 0.32 1.65 -16.41
C LYS A 189 1.27 1.97 -15.26
N GLN A 190 1.27 3.25 -14.86
CA GLN A 190 2.13 3.78 -13.82
C GLN A 190 1.39 3.94 -12.50
N TYR A 191 2.03 3.51 -11.42
CA TYR A 191 1.48 3.54 -10.09
C TYR A 191 2.50 4.08 -9.08
N VAL A 192 2.00 4.72 -8.03
CA VAL A 192 2.74 4.93 -6.79
C VAL A 192 2.32 3.83 -5.84
N CYS A 193 3.30 3.10 -5.30
CA CYS A 193 3.02 1.92 -4.50
C CYS A 193 3.91 1.88 -3.25
N ARG A 194 3.29 1.50 -2.12
CA ARG A 194 3.99 1.17 -0.88
C ARG A 194 4.31 -0.31 -0.89
N LEU A 195 5.58 -0.65 -0.87
CA LEU A 195 6.09 -2.01 -0.84
C LEU A 195 6.49 -2.39 0.57
N ARG A 196 6.11 -3.60 0.98
CA ARG A 196 6.66 -4.31 2.13
C ARG A 196 7.71 -5.29 1.61
N VAL A 197 8.96 -5.06 1.97
CA VAL A 197 10.11 -5.85 1.52
C VAL A 197 10.58 -6.74 2.67
N LYS A 198 10.65 -8.05 2.43
CA LYS A 198 11.12 -9.02 3.41
C LYS A 198 11.81 -10.19 2.74
N ALA A 199 12.97 -10.58 3.26
CA ALA A 199 13.64 -11.81 2.88
C ALA A 199 12.96 -13.01 3.56
N GLU A 200 12.64 -14.04 2.78
CA GLU A 200 12.02 -15.27 3.24
C GLU A 200 12.82 -16.47 2.73
N ASN A 201 13.02 -17.47 3.59
CA ASN A 201 13.61 -18.75 3.19
C ASN A 201 12.59 -19.53 2.37
N VAL A 202 12.87 -19.69 1.09
CA VAL A 202 12.06 -20.48 0.16
C VAL A 202 12.94 -21.62 -0.32
N GLN A 203 12.63 -22.86 0.07
CA GLN A 203 13.41 -24.05 -0.33
C GLN A 203 14.92 -23.90 -0.05
N GLU A 204 15.26 -23.46 1.17
CA GLU A 204 16.65 -23.25 1.63
C GLU A 204 17.40 -22.07 0.99
N GLU A 205 16.78 -21.35 0.05
CA GLU A 205 17.33 -20.10 -0.51
C GLU A 205 16.65 -18.88 0.11
N LEU A 206 17.46 -17.92 0.56
CA LEU A 206 16.95 -16.65 1.07
C LEU A 206 16.57 -15.74 -0.12
N ARG A 207 15.27 -15.51 -0.32
CA ARG A 207 14.76 -14.67 -1.41
C ARG A 207 14.04 -13.45 -0.87
N VAL A 208 14.40 -12.27 -1.37
CA VAL A 208 13.70 -11.01 -1.06
C VAL A 208 12.38 -10.97 -1.80
N LYS A 209 11.28 -10.83 -1.06
CA LYS A 209 9.93 -10.64 -1.60
C LYS A 209 9.44 -9.23 -1.34
N ALA A 210 8.84 -8.62 -2.36
CA ALA A 210 8.15 -7.33 -2.25
C ALA A 210 6.63 -7.55 -2.36
N GLY A 211 5.91 -7.31 -1.27
CA GLY A 211 4.45 -7.30 -1.26
C GLY A 211 3.92 -5.88 -1.42
N VAL A 212 2.94 -5.67 -2.29
CA VAL A 212 2.28 -4.37 -2.43
C VAL A 212 1.27 -4.20 -1.30
N VAL A 213 1.47 -3.17 -0.50
CA VAL A 213 0.59 -2.82 0.64
C VAL A 213 -0.47 -1.82 0.19
N SER A 214 -0.05 -0.79 -0.53
CA SER A 214 -0.92 0.24 -1.08
C SER A 214 -0.47 0.53 -2.51
N ILE A 215 -1.43 0.84 -3.39
CA ILE A 215 -1.19 1.15 -4.78
C ILE A 215 -2.22 2.16 -5.26
N GLU A 216 -1.76 3.21 -5.92
CA GLU A 216 -2.60 4.24 -6.51
C GLU A 216 -2.08 4.58 -7.92
N PRO A 217 -2.97 4.80 -8.91
CA PRO A 217 -2.56 5.32 -10.20
C PRO A 217 -1.84 6.67 -10.05
N VAL A 218 -0.82 6.91 -10.86
CA VAL A 218 -0.11 8.20 -10.83
C VAL A 218 -1.06 9.34 -11.22
N ASN A 219 -1.19 10.33 -10.33
CA ASN A 219 -1.81 11.62 -10.69
C ASN A 219 -0.76 12.49 -11.39
N PHE A 220 -0.78 12.50 -12.72
CA PHE A 220 0.21 13.22 -13.53
C PHE A 220 0.29 14.72 -13.22
N VAL A 221 -0.84 15.38 -12.89
CA VAL A 221 -0.84 16.82 -12.58
C VAL A 221 -0.07 17.10 -11.28
N GLN A 222 -0.30 16.30 -10.24
CA GLN A 222 0.43 16.43 -8.98
C GLN A 222 1.89 16.01 -9.16
N GLU A 223 2.13 14.89 -9.85
CA GLU A 223 3.46 14.36 -10.12
C GLU A 223 4.34 15.38 -10.86
N SER A 224 3.80 16.09 -11.86
CA SER A 224 4.52 17.14 -12.57
C SER A 224 4.90 18.31 -11.67
N LYS A 225 4.02 18.73 -10.75
CA LYS A 225 4.31 19.79 -9.79
C LYS A 225 5.43 19.39 -8.82
N ASP A 226 5.34 18.18 -8.28
CA ASP A 226 6.33 17.64 -7.35
C ASP A 226 7.70 17.50 -8.04
N LEU A 227 7.72 17.03 -9.29
CA LEU A 227 8.94 16.94 -10.09
C LEU A 227 9.57 18.31 -10.38
N LEU A 228 8.77 19.32 -10.75
CA LEU A 228 9.26 20.68 -10.97
C LEU A 228 9.86 21.27 -9.69
N GLN A 229 9.22 21.05 -8.54
CA GLN A 229 9.73 21.48 -7.25
C GLN A 229 11.05 20.78 -6.90
N ALA A 230 11.17 19.48 -7.17
CA ALA A 230 12.39 18.72 -6.93
C ALA A 230 13.54 19.19 -7.85
N ILE A 231 13.28 19.41 -9.14
CA ILE A 231 14.28 19.94 -10.09
C ILE A 231 14.77 21.32 -9.65
N ALA A 232 13.86 22.19 -9.16
CA ALA A 232 14.22 23.52 -8.69
C ALA A 232 15.19 23.52 -7.50
N GLN A 233 15.33 22.42 -6.75
CA GLN A 233 16.30 22.29 -5.65
C GLN A 233 17.74 22.07 -6.12
N TYR A 234 17.95 21.75 -7.40
CA TYR A 234 19.26 21.54 -8.00
C TYR A 234 19.81 22.79 -8.73
N ASN A 235 18.99 23.84 -8.84
CA ASN A 235 19.39 25.15 -9.36
C ASN A 235 19.79 26.08 -8.22
#